data_AF-C5S4P8-F1
#
_entry.id   AF-C5S4P8-F1
#
_cell.length_a   1.000
_cell.length_b   1.000
_cell.length_c   1.000
_cell.angle_alpha   90.00
_cell.angle_beta   90.00
_cell.angle_gamma   90.00
#
_symmetry.space_group_name_H-M   'P 1'
#
loop_
_entity.id
_entity.type
_entity.pdbx_description
1 polymer ?
#
loop_
_entity_poly.entity_id
_entity_poly.type
_entity_poly.pdbx_seq_one_letter_code
_entity_poly.pdbx_strand_id
1 'polypeptide(L)'
;MKNEILERNFFESSTQYHPSNSDLITHTRDLYRLERLATQYKNVKDWNRALSCLHEAKNSLESMDDPHYADLALRLALYLQQAGRFEEAKFELQSLVDDLDYIVSIKIRHHSEDDDYNVYEEWAENLLLSEIFDTARKIYKREKHKAESEKFGDLAIWHREKSKECSAYLTEQRKTRLEEMEKYREAFIETDVQEDLPVKEERKKSFFWLWTILGFVVYLGIKKLFS
;
A
#
# COMPACT_ATOMS: atom_id res chain seq x y z
N MET A 1 -15.45 -6.48 -21.60
CA MET A 1 -14.59 -7.50 -20.93
C MET A 1 -14.98 -7.80 -19.48
N LYS A 2 -16.15 -7.37 -18.98
CA LYS A 2 -16.62 -7.69 -17.61
C LYS A 2 -17.31 -9.07 -17.47
N ASN A 3 -17.30 -9.91 -18.53
CA ASN A 3 -18.06 -11.16 -18.62
C ASN A 3 -17.18 -12.43 -18.67
N GLU A 4 -15.91 -12.36 -18.29
CA GLU A 4 -15.05 -13.55 -18.07
C GLU A 4 -14.78 -13.77 -16.57
N ILE A 5 -15.70 -13.34 -15.70
CA ILE A 5 -15.78 -13.82 -14.30
C ILE A 5 -16.49 -15.18 -14.32
N LEU A 6 -15.94 -16.13 -15.07
CA LEU A 6 -16.34 -17.52 -15.13
C LEU A 6 -15.16 -18.31 -14.55
N GLU A 7 -15.21 -18.47 -13.23
CA GLU A 7 -14.35 -19.32 -12.40
C GLU A 7 -12.84 -19.17 -12.64
N ARG A 8 -12.20 -18.30 -11.85
CA ARG A 8 -10.73 -18.18 -11.76
C ARG A 8 -10.13 -19.39 -11.02
N ASN A 9 -10.46 -20.61 -11.44
CA ASN A 9 -9.89 -21.82 -10.87
C ASN A 9 -8.56 -22.13 -11.55
N PHE A 10 -7.46 -21.67 -10.95
CA PHE A 10 -6.11 -21.87 -11.49
C PHE A 10 -5.39 -23.04 -10.83
N PHE A 11 -5.78 -23.39 -9.60
CA PHE A 11 -5.11 -24.41 -8.80
C PHE A 11 -6.13 -25.41 -8.26
N GLU A 12 -6.25 -26.53 -8.97
CA GLU A 12 -7.00 -27.66 -8.44
C GLU A 12 -6.28 -28.23 -7.22
N SER A 13 -7.00 -28.32 -6.10
CA SER A 13 -6.54 -29.01 -4.90
C SER A 13 -7.68 -29.81 -4.28
N SER A 14 -7.33 -30.99 -3.82
CA SER A 14 -8.25 -31.88 -3.09
C SER A 14 -8.20 -31.72 -1.57
N THR A 15 -7.22 -30.96 -1.04
CA THR A 15 -6.88 -30.98 0.38
C THR A 15 -6.49 -29.61 0.90
N GLN A 16 -7.13 -29.17 1.98
CA GLN A 16 -6.75 -27.99 2.76
C GLN A 16 -5.80 -28.39 3.91
N TYR A 17 -4.86 -27.50 4.26
CA TYR A 17 -4.05 -27.71 5.45
C TYR A 17 -4.87 -27.53 6.73
N HIS A 18 -4.90 -28.57 7.56
CA HIS A 18 -5.32 -28.49 8.96
C HIS A 18 -4.18 -28.96 9.88
N PRO A 19 -3.74 -28.15 10.85
CA PRO A 19 -2.79 -28.60 11.87
C PRO A 19 -3.44 -29.64 12.79
N SER A 20 -2.66 -30.61 13.26
CA SER A 20 -3.14 -31.53 14.30
C SER A 20 -3.15 -30.84 15.66
N ASN A 21 -4.01 -31.27 16.59
CA ASN A 21 -4.07 -30.71 17.94
C ASN A 21 -2.74 -30.79 18.70
N SER A 22 -1.88 -31.77 18.37
CA SER A 22 -0.53 -31.90 18.93
C SER A 22 0.49 -30.91 18.37
N ASP A 23 0.22 -30.33 17.20
CA ASP A 23 1.14 -29.39 16.54
C ASP A 23 0.82 -27.92 16.87
N LEU A 24 -0.37 -27.64 17.43
CA LEU A 24 -0.81 -26.29 17.76
C LEU A 24 0.05 -25.65 18.85
N ILE A 25 0.42 -24.39 18.65
CA ILE A 25 1.25 -23.65 19.59
C ILE A 25 0.36 -22.91 20.57
N THR A 26 0.10 -23.55 21.72
CA THR A 26 -0.86 -23.05 22.72
C THR A 26 -0.38 -21.84 23.55
N HIS A 27 0.76 -21.23 23.22
CA HIS A 27 1.45 -20.29 24.12
C HIS A 27 1.46 -18.83 23.65
N THR A 28 1.00 -18.51 22.43
CA THR A 28 0.99 -17.11 21.99
C THR A 28 0.05 -16.86 20.80
N ARG A 29 -0.68 -15.74 20.85
CA ARG A 29 -1.45 -15.18 19.71
C ARG A 29 -0.74 -13.99 19.05
N ASP A 30 0.50 -13.72 19.46
CA ASP A 30 1.30 -12.61 18.91
C ASP A 30 1.81 -13.00 17.52
N LEU A 31 1.34 -12.27 16.50
CA LEU A 31 1.67 -12.50 15.09
C LEU A 31 3.18 -12.52 14.83
N TYR A 32 3.92 -11.51 15.29
CA TYR A 32 5.36 -11.42 15.06
C TYR A 32 6.10 -12.58 15.73
N ARG A 33 5.61 -13.00 16.91
CA ARG A 33 6.18 -14.15 17.60
C ARG A 33 5.91 -15.45 16.84
N LEU A 34 4.69 -15.66 16.33
CA LEU A 34 4.34 -16.82 15.50
C LEU A 34 5.21 -16.89 14.24
N GLU A 35 5.41 -15.79 13.53
CA GLU A 35 6.27 -15.75 12.34
C GLU A 35 7.75 -16.04 12.63
N ARG A 36 8.25 -15.54 13.76
CA ARG A 36 9.61 -15.85 14.22
C ARG A 36 9.76 -17.33 14.58
N LEU A 37 8.81 -17.88 15.33
CA LEU A 37 8.77 -19.30 15.67
C LEU A 37 8.70 -20.17 14.42
N ALA A 38 7.87 -19.80 13.43
CA ALA A 38 7.78 -20.52 12.16
C ALA A 38 9.15 -20.65 11.48
N THR A 39 9.91 -19.55 11.45
CA THR A 39 11.26 -19.51 10.89
C THR A 39 12.22 -20.41 11.67
N GLN A 40 12.16 -20.36 13.00
CA GLN A 40 13.01 -21.16 13.88
C GLN A 40 12.76 -22.66 13.68
N TYR A 41 11.49 -23.09 13.66
CA TYR A 41 11.12 -24.49 13.43
C TYR A 41 11.50 -24.95 12.02
N LYS A 42 11.29 -24.12 10.99
CA LYS A 42 11.77 -24.40 9.64
C LYS A 42 13.28 -24.65 9.60
N ASN A 43 14.08 -23.84 10.29
CA ASN A 43 15.54 -23.95 10.27
C ASN A 43 16.04 -25.29 10.83
N VAL A 44 15.30 -25.87 11.80
CA VAL A 44 15.57 -27.22 12.33
C VAL A 44 14.77 -28.32 11.60
N LYS A 45 14.09 -27.98 10.49
CA LYS A 45 13.24 -28.85 9.67
C LYS A 45 12.05 -29.47 10.43
N ASP A 46 11.61 -28.84 11.51
CA ASP A 46 10.37 -29.17 12.23
C ASP A 46 9.19 -28.55 11.47
N TRP A 47 8.80 -29.19 10.37
CA TRP A 47 7.77 -28.65 9.47
C TRP A 47 6.39 -28.58 10.12
N ASN A 48 6.02 -29.54 10.96
CA ASN A 48 4.70 -29.54 11.60
C ASN A 48 4.50 -28.29 12.45
N ARG A 49 5.48 -27.95 13.29
CA ARG A 49 5.41 -26.73 14.10
C ARG A 49 5.60 -25.46 13.28
N ALA A 50 6.44 -25.50 12.25
CA ALA A 50 6.62 -24.34 11.37
C ALA A 50 5.31 -23.98 10.63
N LEU A 51 4.59 -24.99 10.17
CA LEU A 51 3.32 -24.84 9.48
C LEU A 51 2.20 -24.43 10.43
N SER A 52 2.13 -25.01 11.64
CA SER A 52 1.12 -24.65 12.63
C SER A 52 1.27 -23.19 13.07
N CYS A 53 2.50 -22.69 13.27
CA CYS A 53 2.76 -21.27 13.50
C CYS A 53 2.14 -20.37 12.43
N LEU A 54 2.41 -20.67 11.14
CA LEU A 54 1.95 -19.84 10.03
C LEU A 54 0.45 -19.94 9.81
N HIS A 55 -0.13 -21.13 10.01
CA HIS A 55 -1.57 -21.30 9.98
C HIS A 55 -2.24 -20.51 11.10
N GLU A 56 -1.71 -20.56 12.32
CA GLU A 56 -2.23 -19.78 13.44
C GLU A 56 -2.05 -18.27 13.20
N ALA A 57 -0.89 -17.84 12.68
CA ALA A 57 -0.63 -16.45 12.29
C ALA A 57 -1.65 -15.94 11.27
N LYS A 58 -1.86 -16.69 10.18
CA LYS A 58 -2.82 -16.36 9.11
C LYS A 58 -4.25 -16.22 9.65
N ASN A 59 -4.67 -17.14 10.52
CA ASN A 59 -6.01 -17.17 11.08
C ASN A 59 -6.20 -16.27 12.32
N SER A 60 -5.12 -15.69 12.86
CA SER A 60 -5.18 -14.75 14.00
C SER A 60 -5.38 -13.30 13.55
N LEU A 61 -5.30 -13.04 12.24
CA LEU A 61 -5.73 -11.76 11.69
C LEU A 61 -7.24 -11.66 11.88
N GLU A 62 -7.65 -10.90 12.91
CA GLU A 62 -9.04 -10.81 13.42
C GLU A 62 -10.07 -10.37 12.35
N SER A 63 -9.58 -9.91 11.21
CA SER A 63 -10.32 -9.69 9.97
C SER A 63 -9.38 -9.89 8.80
N MET A 64 -9.86 -10.43 7.67
CA MET A 64 -9.12 -10.40 6.40
C MET A 64 -8.82 -8.95 5.91
N ASP A 65 -9.28 -7.91 6.62
CA ASP A 65 -8.92 -6.50 6.41
C ASP A 65 -7.45 -6.16 6.76
N ASP A 66 -6.64 -7.10 7.24
CA ASP A 66 -5.21 -6.86 7.44
C ASP A 66 -4.41 -7.10 6.15
N PRO A 67 -3.67 -6.10 5.63
CA PRO A 67 -2.88 -6.22 4.41
C PRO A 67 -1.79 -7.32 4.48
N HIS A 68 -1.44 -7.81 5.67
CA HIS A 68 -0.49 -8.90 5.87
C HIS A 68 -1.06 -10.30 5.60
N TYR A 69 -2.38 -10.45 5.41
CA TYR A 69 -3.01 -11.74 5.14
C TYR A 69 -2.39 -12.44 3.92
N ALA A 70 -2.27 -11.74 2.79
CA ALA A 70 -1.74 -12.30 1.54
C ALA A 70 -0.28 -12.75 1.70
N ASP A 71 0.54 -11.95 2.39
CA ASP A 71 1.95 -12.27 2.66
C ASP A 71 2.08 -13.57 3.48
N LEU A 72 1.27 -13.72 4.53
CA LEU A 72 1.25 -14.92 5.37
C LEU A 72 0.77 -16.15 4.60
N ALA A 73 -0.26 -16.02 3.77
CA ALA A 73 -0.78 -17.11 2.95
C ALA A 73 0.24 -17.58 1.90
N LEU A 74 0.88 -16.66 1.18
CA LEU A 74 1.96 -16.98 0.23
C LEU A 74 3.15 -17.66 0.94
N ARG A 75 3.50 -17.16 2.13
CA ARG A 75 4.56 -17.75 2.97
C ARG A 75 4.19 -19.15 3.45
N LEU A 76 2.94 -19.38 3.84
CA LEU A 76 2.42 -20.68 4.23
C LEU A 76 2.49 -21.67 3.04
N ALA A 77 2.04 -21.25 1.86
CA ALA A 77 2.13 -22.06 0.63
C ALA A 77 3.59 -22.49 0.33
N LEU A 78 4.56 -21.58 0.50
CA LEU A 78 5.99 -21.91 0.34
C LEU A 78 6.51 -22.89 1.39
N TYR A 79 6.02 -22.82 2.64
CA TYR A 79 6.43 -23.76 3.68
C TYR A 79 5.79 -25.14 3.45
N LEU A 80 4.52 -25.19 3.03
CA LEU A 80 3.83 -26.41 2.64
C LEU A 80 4.57 -27.11 1.49
N GLN A 81 4.91 -26.34 0.45
CA GLN A 81 5.78 -26.78 -0.64
C GLN A 81 7.09 -27.38 -0.11
N GLN A 82 7.78 -26.70 0.81
CA GLN A 82 9.06 -27.15 1.34
C GLN A 82 8.97 -28.44 2.15
N ALA A 83 7.83 -28.67 2.81
CA ALA A 83 7.48 -29.88 3.52
C ALA A 83 6.99 -31.03 2.61
N GLY A 84 6.85 -30.81 1.29
CA GLY A 84 6.34 -31.80 0.34
C GLY A 84 4.81 -31.88 0.28
N ARG A 85 4.12 -30.90 0.84
CA ARG A 85 2.66 -30.78 0.96
C ARG A 85 2.09 -29.92 -0.16
N PHE A 86 2.16 -30.47 -1.38
CA PHE A 86 1.89 -29.70 -2.61
C PHE A 86 0.41 -29.39 -2.80
N GLU A 87 -0.49 -30.35 -2.52
CA GLU A 87 -1.94 -30.15 -2.63
C GLU A 87 -2.41 -29.05 -1.68
N GLU A 88 -1.95 -29.06 -0.43
CA GLU A 88 -2.30 -27.98 0.50
C GLU A 88 -1.70 -26.63 0.08
N ALA A 89 -0.51 -26.62 -0.52
CA ALA A 89 0.08 -25.39 -1.04
C ALA A 89 -0.75 -24.81 -2.21
N LYS A 90 -1.26 -25.67 -3.10
CA LYS A 90 -2.15 -25.27 -4.22
C LYS A 90 -3.48 -24.72 -3.68
N PHE A 91 -4.05 -25.33 -2.64
CA PHE A 91 -5.26 -24.84 -1.99
C PHE A 91 -5.08 -23.40 -1.47
N GLU A 92 -3.97 -23.14 -0.78
CA GLU A 92 -3.66 -21.79 -0.27
C GLU A 92 -3.54 -20.75 -1.40
N LEU A 93 -3.01 -21.14 -2.57
CA LEU A 93 -2.97 -20.25 -3.72
C LEU A 93 -4.35 -20.01 -4.34
N GLN A 94 -5.21 -21.04 -4.39
CA GLN A 94 -6.57 -20.88 -4.90
C GLN A 94 -7.39 -19.97 -3.99
N SER A 95 -7.28 -20.14 -2.67
CA SER A 95 -7.94 -19.24 -1.71
C SER A 95 -7.57 -17.78 -1.93
N LEU A 96 -6.30 -17.48 -2.24
CA LEU A 96 -5.87 -16.11 -2.56
C LEU A 96 -6.46 -15.57 -3.85
N VAL A 97 -6.72 -16.44 -4.83
CA VAL A 97 -7.40 -16.04 -6.07
C VAL A 97 -8.89 -15.82 -5.82
N ASP A 98 -9.52 -16.68 -5.03
CA ASP A 98 -10.94 -16.58 -4.70
C ASP A 98 -11.23 -15.30 -3.90
N ASP A 99 -10.31 -14.91 -3.01
CA ASP A 99 -10.40 -13.70 -2.19
C ASP A 99 -9.77 -12.45 -2.86
N LEU A 100 -9.33 -12.55 -4.12
CA LEU A 100 -8.50 -11.53 -4.76
C LEU A 100 -9.14 -10.14 -4.76
N ASP A 101 -10.38 -10.03 -5.22
CA ASP A 101 -11.09 -8.74 -5.33
C ASP A 101 -11.24 -8.09 -3.95
N TYR A 102 -11.49 -8.91 -2.92
CA TYR A 102 -11.62 -8.43 -1.55
C TYR A 102 -10.27 -7.93 -1.01
N ILE A 103 -9.19 -8.70 -1.16
CA ILE A 103 -7.83 -8.30 -0.75
C ILE A 103 -7.40 -7.00 -1.46
N VAL A 104 -7.66 -6.90 -2.77
CA VAL A 104 -7.38 -5.71 -3.57
C VAL A 104 -8.14 -4.50 -3.03
N SER A 105 -9.44 -4.65 -2.76
CA SER A 105 -10.29 -3.57 -2.25
C SER A 105 -9.82 -3.01 -0.90
N ILE A 106 -9.28 -3.86 -0.03
CA ILE A 106 -8.70 -3.45 1.25
C ILE A 106 -7.42 -2.65 1.01
N LYS A 107 -6.53 -3.19 0.17
CA LYS A 107 -5.21 -2.60 -0.10
C LYS A 107 -5.30 -1.19 -0.68
N ILE A 108 -6.33 -0.91 -1.47
CA ILE A 108 -6.52 0.37 -2.15
C ILE A 108 -7.58 1.27 -1.49
N ARG A 109 -8.16 0.86 -0.35
CA ARG A 109 -9.29 1.58 0.28
C ARG A 109 -9.02 3.07 0.51
N HIS A 110 -7.77 3.44 0.82
CA HIS A 110 -7.37 4.83 1.04
C HIS A 110 -7.34 5.69 -0.23
N HIS A 111 -7.51 5.09 -1.40
CA HIS A 111 -7.54 5.77 -2.71
C HIS A 111 -8.96 5.89 -3.27
N SER A 112 -10.00 5.55 -2.51
CA SER A 112 -11.40 5.50 -3.02
C SER A 112 -11.92 6.82 -3.60
N GLU A 113 -11.30 7.95 -3.24
CA GLU A 113 -11.64 9.29 -3.71
C GLU A 113 -10.69 9.81 -4.80
N ASP A 114 -9.63 9.07 -5.13
CA ASP A 114 -8.68 9.45 -6.19
C ASP A 114 -9.34 9.21 -7.57
N ASP A 115 -9.21 10.17 -8.49
CA ASP A 115 -9.67 10.02 -9.89
C ASP A 115 -9.04 8.80 -10.59
N ASP A 116 -7.87 8.39 -10.13
CA ASP A 116 -7.08 7.25 -10.63
C ASP A 116 -7.44 5.92 -9.94
N TYR A 117 -8.54 5.82 -9.18
CA TYR A 117 -8.90 4.63 -8.39
C TYR A 117 -8.82 3.32 -9.17
N ASN A 118 -9.36 3.28 -10.39
CA ASN A 118 -9.34 2.07 -11.24
C ASN A 118 -7.91 1.63 -11.59
N VAL A 119 -6.96 2.57 -11.66
CA VAL A 119 -5.55 2.26 -11.94
C VAL A 119 -4.86 1.72 -10.68
N TYR A 120 -5.23 2.19 -9.49
CA TYR A 120 -4.80 1.58 -8.24
C TYR A 120 -5.34 0.15 -8.08
N GLU A 121 -6.60 -0.08 -8.44
CA GLU A 121 -7.21 -1.41 -8.45
C GLU A 121 -6.46 -2.36 -9.38
N GLU A 122 -6.28 -1.98 -10.64
CA GLU A 122 -5.53 -2.77 -11.63
C GLU A 122 -4.08 -3.00 -11.18
N TRP A 123 -3.43 -1.99 -10.60
CA TRP A 123 -2.08 -2.11 -10.06
C TRP A 123 -1.99 -3.17 -8.95
N ALA A 124 -2.90 -3.11 -7.99
CA ALA A 124 -2.92 -4.00 -6.82
C ALA A 124 -3.28 -5.43 -7.22
N GLU A 125 -4.26 -5.62 -8.11
CA GLU A 125 -4.65 -6.92 -8.64
C GLU A 125 -3.47 -7.60 -9.35
N ASN A 126 -2.81 -6.88 -10.27
CA ASN A 126 -1.68 -7.40 -11.02
C ASN A 126 -0.46 -7.66 -10.13
N LEU A 127 -0.23 -6.84 -9.10
CA LEU A 127 0.84 -7.09 -8.15
C LEU A 127 0.63 -8.44 -7.44
N LEU A 128 -0.55 -8.65 -6.87
CA LEU A 128 -0.86 -9.88 -6.12
C LEU A 128 -0.88 -11.12 -7.01
N LEU A 129 -1.48 -11.04 -8.21
CA LEU A 129 -1.45 -12.15 -9.18
C LEU A 129 -0.02 -12.51 -9.59
N SER A 130 0.88 -11.52 -9.73
CA SER A 130 2.28 -11.81 -10.04
C SER A 130 2.99 -12.62 -8.93
N GLU A 131 2.65 -12.36 -7.67
CA GLU A 131 3.21 -13.04 -6.51
C GLU A 131 2.63 -14.45 -6.32
N ILE A 132 1.32 -14.59 -6.52
CA ILE A 132 0.61 -15.87 -6.54
C ILE A 132 1.21 -16.77 -7.62
N PHE A 133 1.33 -16.30 -8.87
CA PHE A 133 1.85 -17.11 -9.96
C PHE A 133 3.36 -17.40 -9.86
N ASP A 134 4.18 -16.48 -9.33
CA ASP A 134 5.59 -16.80 -9.07
C ASP A 134 5.74 -17.86 -7.96
N THR A 135 4.82 -17.86 -6.99
CA THR A 135 4.76 -18.91 -5.95
C THR A 135 4.30 -20.24 -6.54
N ALA A 136 3.27 -20.24 -7.39
CA ALA A 136 2.83 -21.41 -8.14
C ALA A 136 3.97 -22.01 -8.96
N ARG A 137 4.70 -21.18 -9.72
CA ARG A 137 5.88 -21.61 -10.48
C ARG A 137 6.87 -22.39 -9.60
N LYS A 138 7.17 -21.90 -8.38
CA LYS A 138 8.08 -22.59 -7.45
C LYS A 138 7.53 -23.94 -6.99
N ILE A 139 6.23 -24.02 -6.71
CA ILE A 139 5.52 -25.25 -6.31
C ILE A 139 5.59 -26.30 -7.43
N TYR A 140 5.06 -25.97 -8.61
CA TYR A 140 5.01 -26.90 -9.76
C TYR A 140 6.42 -27.31 -10.22
N LYS A 141 7.41 -26.41 -10.17
CA LYS A 141 8.81 -26.74 -10.45
C LYS A 141 9.35 -27.81 -9.51
N ARG A 142 9.03 -27.74 -8.21
CA ARG A 142 9.51 -28.69 -7.21
C ARG A 142 8.77 -30.03 -7.29
N GLU A 143 7.51 -30.01 -7.70
CA GLU A 143 6.70 -31.21 -7.99
C GLU A 143 7.07 -31.88 -9.34
N LYS A 144 7.95 -31.25 -10.13
CA LYS A 144 8.43 -31.68 -11.45
C LYS A 144 7.40 -31.56 -12.59
N HIS A 145 6.40 -30.71 -12.41
CA HIS A 145 5.45 -30.30 -13.44
C HIS A 145 6.02 -29.12 -14.24
N LYS A 146 6.86 -29.43 -15.22
CA LYS A 146 7.65 -28.43 -15.94
C LYS A 146 6.79 -27.49 -16.79
N ALA A 147 5.79 -28.02 -17.50
CA ALA A 147 4.95 -27.22 -18.40
C ALA A 147 4.11 -26.20 -17.62
N GLU A 148 3.51 -26.64 -16.52
CA GLU A 148 2.73 -25.81 -15.60
C GLU A 148 3.62 -24.78 -14.92
N SER A 149 4.82 -25.17 -14.50
CA SER A 149 5.81 -24.22 -13.96
C SER A 149 6.17 -23.13 -14.98
N GLU A 150 6.36 -23.46 -16.25
CA GLU A 150 6.67 -22.48 -17.30
C GLU A 150 5.47 -21.55 -17.52
N LYS A 151 4.27 -22.11 -17.68
CA LYS A 151 3.02 -21.35 -17.79
C LYS A 151 2.85 -20.33 -16.67
N PHE A 152 3.01 -20.74 -15.41
CA PHE A 152 2.88 -19.83 -14.27
C PHE A 152 4.03 -18.81 -14.19
N GLY A 153 5.21 -19.15 -14.72
CA GLY A 153 6.30 -18.19 -14.88
C GLY A 153 5.95 -17.07 -15.86
N ASP A 154 5.38 -17.42 -17.00
CA ASP A 154 4.96 -16.45 -18.01
C ASP A 154 3.82 -15.56 -17.49
N LEU A 155 2.82 -16.14 -16.81
CA LEU A 155 1.75 -15.38 -16.16
C LEU A 155 2.29 -14.41 -15.10
N ALA A 156 3.22 -14.86 -14.25
CA ALA A 156 3.84 -14.01 -13.24
C ALA A 156 4.58 -12.81 -13.85
N ILE A 157 5.27 -13.02 -14.99
CA ILE A 157 5.96 -11.95 -15.72
C ILE A 157 4.93 -10.97 -16.30
N TRP A 158 3.91 -11.47 -16.98
CA TRP A 158 2.87 -10.66 -17.60
C TRP A 158 2.19 -9.73 -16.59
N HIS A 159 1.73 -10.27 -15.45
CA HIS A 159 1.12 -9.47 -14.39
C HIS A 159 2.11 -8.48 -13.76
N ARG A 160 3.38 -8.87 -13.60
CA ARG A 160 4.41 -7.95 -13.09
C ARG A 160 4.65 -6.77 -14.04
N GLU A 161 4.62 -6.99 -15.35
CA GLU A 161 4.74 -5.92 -16.35
C GLU A 161 3.53 -4.98 -16.30
N LYS A 162 2.31 -5.52 -16.21
CA LYS A 162 1.09 -4.75 -16.02
C LYS A 162 1.13 -3.87 -14.77
N SER A 163 1.51 -4.44 -13.63
CA SER A 163 1.67 -3.68 -12.39
C SER A 163 2.71 -2.55 -12.53
N LYS A 164 3.81 -2.77 -13.25
CA LYS A 164 4.80 -1.72 -13.54
C LYS A 164 4.24 -0.60 -14.41
N GLU A 165 3.45 -0.92 -15.42
CA GLU A 165 2.78 0.07 -16.28
C GLU A 165 1.86 0.98 -15.45
N CYS A 166 1.00 0.39 -14.60
CA CYS A 166 0.12 1.15 -13.71
C CYS A 166 0.92 2.00 -12.71
N SER A 167 1.96 1.42 -12.10
CA SER A 167 2.83 2.12 -11.15
C SER A 167 3.55 3.33 -11.78
N ALA A 168 4.01 3.18 -13.03
CA ALA A 168 4.62 4.28 -13.78
C ALA A 168 3.60 5.40 -14.06
N TYR A 169 2.39 5.05 -14.50
CA TYR A 169 1.31 6.02 -14.70
C TYR A 169 0.98 6.78 -13.41
N LEU A 170 0.74 6.07 -12.29
CA LEU A 170 0.41 6.68 -11.00
C LEU A 170 1.52 7.61 -10.50
N THR A 171 2.78 7.28 -10.78
CA THR A 171 3.93 8.13 -10.44
C THR A 171 3.92 9.44 -11.22
N GLU A 172 3.65 9.40 -12.53
CA GLU A 172 3.53 10.60 -13.36
C GLU A 172 2.33 11.46 -12.96
N GLN A 173 1.18 10.84 -12.63
CA GLN A 173 0.01 11.57 -12.14
C GLN A 173 0.29 12.26 -10.81
N ARG A 174 0.96 11.58 -9.88
CA ARG A 174 1.36 12.16 -8.59
C ARG A 174 2.30 13.35 -8.79
N LYS A 175 3.25 13.24 -9.72
CA LYS A 175 4.19 14.33 -10.05
C LYS A 175 3.43 15.54 -10.59
N THR A 176 2.52 15.32 -11.53
CA THR A 176 1.68 16.38 -12.13
C THR A 176 0.87 17.11 -11.06
N ARG A 177 0.19 16.35 -10.18
CA ARG A 177 -0.58 16.91 -9.06
C ARG A 177 0.28 17.74 -8.11
N LEU A 178 1.50 17.28 -7.80
CA LEU A 178 2.43 18.04 -6.95
C LEU A 178 2.89 19.35 -7.61
N GLU A 179 3.20 19.33 -8.91
CA GLU A 179 3.58 20.53 -9.66
C GLU A 179 2.43 21.54 -9.75
N GLU A 180 1.19 21.08 -9.93
CA GLU A 180 -0.01 21.92 -9.90
C GLU A 180 -0.24 22.54 -8.53
N MET A 181 -0.09 21.75 -7.45
CA MET A 181 -0.18 22.23 -6.08
C MET A 181 0.91 23.27 -5.77
N GLU A 182 2.13 23.08 -6.26
CA GLU A 182 3.24 24.02 -6.09
C GLU A 182 2.95 25.34 -6.79
N LYS A 183 2.52 25.31 -8.06
CA LYS A 183 2.08 26.51 -8.79
C LYS A 183 0.94 27.23 -8.10
N TYR A 184 -0.06 26.51 -7.61
CA TYR A 184 -1.17 27.09 -6.86
C TYR A 184 -0.69 27.76 -5.57
N ARG A 185 0.23 27.12 -4.84
CA ARG A 185 0.82 27.67 -3.62
C ARG A 185 1.64 28.94 -3.89
N GLU A 186 2.44 28.96 -4.95
CA GLU A 186 3.20 30.14 -5.37
C GLU A 186 2.28 31.29 -5.75
N ALA A 187 1.25 31.04 -6.57
CA ALA A 187 0.25 32.04 -6.93
C ALA A 187 -0.48 32.59 -5.69
N PHE A 188 -0.88 31.71 -4.75
CA PHE A 188 -1.51 32.14 -3.50
C PHE A 188 -0.59 33.04 -2.67
N ILE A 189 0.69 32.68 -2.52
CA ILE A 189 1.69 33.50 -1.81
C ILE A 189 1.89 34.86 -2.51
N GLU A 190 2.01 34.89 -3.84
CA GLU A 190 2.14 36.14 -4.59
C GLU A 190 0.92 37.06 -4.40
N THR A 191 -0.29 36.48 -4.38
CA THR A 191 -1.54 37.22 -4.18
C THR A 191 -1.62 37.80 -2.77
N ASP A 192 -1.34 36.99 -1.74
CA ASP A 192 -1.32 37.42 -0.33
C ASP A 192 -0.26 38.52 -0.13
N VAL A 193 0.95 38.37 -0.70
CA VAL A 193 2.02 39.38 -0.63
C VAL A 193 1.61 40.66 -1.36
N GLN A 194 0.93 40.57 -2.51
CA GLN A 194 0.44 41.74 -3.24
C GLN A 194 -0.73 42.45 -2.55
N GLU A 195 -1.61 41.75 -1.82
CA GLU A 195 -2.66 42.38 -1.02
C GLU A 195 -2.11 43.06 0.25
N ASP A 196 -1.04 42.53 0.84
CA ASP A 196 -0.43 43.05 2.07
C ASP A 196 0.46 44.30 1.85
N LEU A 197 1.02 44.44 0.64
CA LEU A 197 1.86 45.58 0.24
C LEU A 197 1.14 46.94 0.21
N PRO A 198 -0.03 47.12 -0.44
CA PRO A 198 -0.74 48.39 -0.45
C PRO A 198 -1.22 48.80 0.94
N VAL A 199 -1.63 47.83 1.79
CA VAL A 199 -2.06 48.10 3.17
C VAL A 199 -0.90 48.63 4.03
N LYS A 200 0.32 48.08 3.85
CA LYS A 200 1.52 48.55 4.55
C LYS A 200 2.02 49.91 4.05
N GLU A 201 1.93 50.18 2.75
CA GLU A 201 2.28 51.49 2.19
C GLU A 201 1.32 52.60 2.61
N GLU A 202 0.01 52.34 2.62
CA GLU A 202 -0.99 53.31 3.06
C GLU A 202 -0.85 53.65 4.54
N ARG A 203 -0.60 52.66 5.40
CA ARG A 203 -0.31 52.90 6.84
C ARG A 203 0.93 53.78 7.04
N LYS A 204 2.01 53.56 6.26
CA LYS A 204 3.23 54.39 6.35
C LYS A 204 2.98 55.83 5.89
N LYS A 205 2.23 56.03 4.81
CA LYS A 205 1.85 57.38 4.34
C LYS A 205 0.96 58.11 5.34
N SER A 206 -0.01 57.42 5.94
CA SER A 206 -0.88 57.96 6.99
C SER A 206 -0.09 58.39 8.24
N PHE A 207 0.83 57.54 8.72
CA PHE A 207 1.71 57.90 9.84
C PHE A 207 2.62 59.08 9.52
N PHE A 208 3.18 59.15 8.31
CA PHE A 208 4.02 60.28 7.89
C PHE A 208 3.27 61.61 7.95
N TRP A 209 2.02 61.66 7.47
CA TRP A 209 1.18 62.86 7.53
C TRP A 209 0.79 63.26 8.96
N LEU A 210 0.55 62.31 9.84
CA LEU A 210 0.31 62.59 11.27
C LEU A 210 1.52 63.28 11.91
N TRP A 211 2.74 62.82 11.64
CA TRP A 211 3.96 63.41 12.18
C TRP A 211 4.26 64.80 11.60
N THR A 212 4.00 65.04 10.32
CA THR A 212 4.20 66.37 9.71
C THR A 212 3.20 67.38 10.25
N ILE A 213 1.93 67.00 10.44
CA ILE A 213 0.92 67.87 11.07
C ILE A 213 1.29 68.16 12.52
N LEU A 214 1.68 67.14 13.30
CA LEU A 214 2.08 67.31 14.70
C LEU A 214 3.30 68.24 14.84
N GLY A 215 4.31 68.05 13.98
CA GLY A 215 5.50 68.90 13.93
C GLY A 215 5.17 70.35 13.56
N PHE A 216 4.22 70.56 12.64
CA PHE A 216 3.78 71.91 12.27
C PHE A 216 3.03 72.61 13.40
N VAL A 217 2.18 71.89 14.14
CA VAL A 217 1.47 72.42 15.33
C VAL A 217 2.45 72.79 16.44
N VAL A 218 3.44 71.93 16.72
CA VAL A 218 4.50 72.22 17.71
C VAL A 218 5.32 73.44 17.28
N TYR A 219 5.72 73.53 16.01
CA TYR A 219 6.45 74.68 15.48
C TYR A 219 5.66 75.99 15.61
N LEU A 220 4.35 75.98 15.30
CA LEU A 220 3.50 77.15 15.48
C LEU A 220 3.33 77.52 16.96
N GLY A 221 3.21 76.53 17.85
CA GLY A 221 3.16 76.76 19.30
C GLY A 221 4.42 77.41 19.85
N ILE A 222 5.60 76.91 19.44
CA ILE A 222 6.90 77.48 19.81
C ILE A 222 7.06 78.88 19.22
N LYS A 223 6.72 79.09 17.94
CA LYS A 223 6.83 80.40 17.28
C LYS A 223 5.96 81.47 17.95
N LYS A 224 4.80 81.08 18.50
CA LYS A 224 3.88 81.99 19.20
C LYS A 224 4.30 82.29 20.65
N LEU A 225 5.20 81.50 21.23
CA LEU A 225 5.81 81.73 22.55
C LEU A 225 7.04 82.64 22.50
N PHE A 226 7.65 82.79 21.32
CA PHE A 226 8.86 83.59 21.08
C PHE A 226 8.63 84.82 20.18
N SER A 227 7.36 85.19 19.95
CA SER A 227 6.93 86.44 19.30
C SER A 227 6.03 87.22 20.25
#